data_AF-A0A9X3JKL9-F1
#
_entry.id   AF-A0A9X3JKL9-F1
#
_cell.length_a   1.000
_cell.length_b   1.000
_cell.length_c   1.000
_cell.angle_alpha   90.00
_cell.angle_beta   90.00
_cell.angle_gamma   90.00
#
_symmetry.space_group_name_H-M   'P 1'
#
loop_
_entity.id
_entity.type
_entity.pdbx_description
1 polymer ?
#
loop_
_entity_poly.entity_id
_entity_poly.type
_entity_poly.pdbx_seq_one_letter_code
_entity_poly.pdbx_strand_id
1 'polypeptide(L)'
;MPRRGWVTAASRAVTVLGVVALIGVLPWLSGRSPELSILRARSAEQEATPEALAAVRAELGLDAGPLGLLGHWLSGVVRGDLGTSWISGAPVGPGLVRALGVSVTLMGAALLIALVTASLLCWPPLRRVARGGQGRTGGAGGAALTALPEFLLASVLLLVGAVWLGWFEPYGWTGPSSVLLPALAMGLPAGGLIGRLVADGLTVTGTERWVTTWQLAGASAGQLSRALVRRTLPALTTQVALVLVGLTGGAVAVEQVFAVPGLGRAVLGAAEAQDLPTLQAGMLLLLGVSAVFGGVAALTRALLLGRALRSGSVPVPARATPSRRRDWLLPTGAAALLVAVVAAGLGRDPLTSAHPRLAAPSAALPFGADASGRDLLARVAHGAVQTVGTASLVVLVTLVVGILVGLAPRASVGPVEVANAAPPVIVGVLVAAALGTSQAGAALAVALVAWAPIAAYVAAASEEVRRQRHVTVLPVLGVGPATVTWRYVVPAVLPAAARNAVLRLPGIALALAALGFLGLGATAPTPEWGLLLAEGMPYVERAPWAVLAPTGALVTASVLAVSLSGLSRRPRRPAAPVAPPAGTTAAAPAQPAAVG
;
A
#
# COMPACT_ATOMS: atom_id res chain seq x y z
N MET A 1 18.89 17.10 -25.56
CA MET A 1 18.30 16.66 -24.27
C MET A 1 16.92 17.26 -23.90
N PRO A 2 16.43 18.43 -24.39
CA PRO A 2 15.17 19.02 -23.90
C PRO A 2 13.89 18.28 -24.35
N ARG A 3 13.89 17.59 -25.50
CA ARG A 3 12.73 16.78 -25.97
C ARG A 3 12.36 15.60 -25.06
N ARG A 4 13.23 15.21 -24.11
CA ARG A 4 13.02 14.01 -23.28
C ARG A 4 12.19 14.26 -22.01
N GLY A 5 12.11 15.49 -21.51
CA GLY A 5 11.30 15.83 -20.32
C GLY A 5 9.81 16.07 -20.60
N TRP A 6 9.46 16.38 -21.86
CA TRP A 6 8.08 16.63 -22.27
C TRP A 6 7.20 15.38 -22.15
N VAL A 7 7.73 14.19 -22.47
CA VAL A 7 6.98 12.92 -22.37
C VAL A 7 6.59 12.63 -20.92
N THR A 8 7.49 12.86 -19.96
CA THR A 8 7.19 12.66 -18.54
C THR A 8 6.21 13.69 -18.00
N ALA A 9 6.32 14.95 -18.43
CA ALA A 9 5.38 16.00 -18.02
C ALA A 9 3.98 15.76 -18.61
N ALA A 10 3.90 15.42 -19.89
CA ALA A 10 2.64 15.08 -20.56
C ALA A 10 2.00 13.82 -19.93
N SER A 11 2.80 12.78 -19.65
CA SER A 11 2.34 11.58 -18.95
C SER A 11 1.67 11.92 -17.62
N ARG A 12 2.30 12.76 -16.77
CA ARG A 12 1.70 13.23 -15.52
C ARG A 12 0.40 14.01 -15.73
N ALA A 13 0.41 15.00 -16.63
CA ALA A 13 -0.75 15.84 -16.88
C ALA A 13 -1.95 15.02 -17.37
N VAL A 14 -1.73 14.12 -18.33
CA VAL A 14 -2.78 13.24 -18.88
C VAL A 14 -3.36 12.33 -17.80
N THR A 15 -2.52 11.73 -16.95
CA THR A 15 -3.02 10.84 -15.90
C THR A 15 -3.81 11.60 -14.83
N VAL A 16 -3.33 12.75 -14.37
CA VAL A 16 -4.06 13.58 -13.39
C VAL A 16 -5.40 14.04 -13.96
N LEU A 17 -5.41 14.54 -15.19
CA LEU A 17 -6.65 14.93 -15.88
C LEU A 17 -7.61 13.75 -16.04
N GLY A 18 -7.08 12.56 -16.36
CA GLY A 18 -7.88 11.33 -16.47
C GLY A 18 -8.56 10.94 -15.15
N VAL A 19 -7.85 11.03 -14.02
CA VAL A 19 -8.44 10.74 -12.69
C VAL A 19 -9.47 11.79 -12.30
N VAL A 20 -9.19 13.08 -12.52
CA VAL A 20 -10.15 14.15 -12.25
C VAL A 20 -11.41 14.00 -13.11
N ALA A 21 -11.24 13.66 -14.39
CA ALA A 21 -12.36 13.38 -15.29
C ALA A 21 -13.16 12.15 -14.83
N LEU A 22 -12.49 11.08 -14.40
CA LEU A 22 -13.14 9.87 -13.88
C LEU A 22 -14.01 10.19 -12.65
N ILE A 23 -13.49 11.01 -11.73
CA ILE A 23 -14.25 11.46 -10.55
C ILE A 23 -15.43 12.33 -10.98
N GLY A 24 -15.23 13.29 -11.89
CA GLY A 24 -16.29 14.18 -12.35
C GLY A 24 -17.42 13.46 -13.11
N VAL A 25 -17.11 12.37 -13.84
CA VAL A 25 -18.09 11.57 -14.61
C VAL A 25 -18.71 10.44 -13.76
N LEU A 26 -18.35 10.31 -12.48
CA LEU A 26 -18.90 9.30 -11.57
C LEU A 26 -20.44 9.17 -11.58
N PRO A 27 -21.25 10.25 -11.67
CA PRO A 27 -22.72 10.15 -11.76
C PRO A 27 -23.23 9.35 -12.95
N TRP A 28 -22.46 9.26 -14.02
CA TRP A 28 -22.82 8.53 -15.24
C TRP A 28 -22.26 7.11 -15.25
N LEU A 29 -21.27 6.83 -14.41
CA LEU A 29 -20.68 5.51 -14.22
C LEU A 29 -21.44 4.69 -13.19
N SER A 30 -22.13 5.35 -12.24
CA SER A 30 -23.04 4.66 -11.32
C SER A 30 -24.19 4.03 -12.11
N GLY A 31 -24.26 2.69 -12.14
CA GLY A 31 -25.33 1.96 -12.83
C GLY A 31 -26.74 2.17 -12.27
N ARG A 32 -26.92 3.08 -11.31
CA ARG A 32 -28.19 3.55 -10.77
C ARG A 32 -28.43 4.97 -11.27
N SER A 33 -29.65 5.24 -11.77
CA SER A 33 -30.06 6.58 -12.19
C SER A 33 -29.85 7.57 -11.03
N PRO A 34 -29.01 8.61 -11.21
CA PRO A 34 -28.76 9.62 -10.17
C PRO A 34 -30.05 10.23 -9.63
N GLU A 35 -31.01 10.49 -10.52
CA GLU A 35 -32.33 10.99 -10.18
C GLU A 35 -33.13 10.08 -9.24
N LEU A 36 -33.01 8.75 -9.39
CA LEU A 36 -33.71 7.78 -8.54
C LEU A 36 -33.10 7.74 -7.14
N SER A 37 -31.77 7.80 -7.04
CA SER A 37 -31.05 7.83 -5.77
C SER A 37 -31.43 9.09 -4.97
N ILE A 38 -31.54 10.24 -5.65
CA ILE A 38 -31.86 11.53 -5.03
C ILE A 38 -33.33 11.61 -4.63
N LEU A 39 -34.25 11.15 -5.48
CA LEU A 39 -35.67 11.11 -5.17
C LEU A 39 -35.93 10.25 -3.91
N ARG A 40 -35.28 9.09 -3.81
CA ARG A 40 -35.36 8.24 -2.60
C ARG A 40 -34.68 8.85 -1.38
N ALA A 41 -33.58 9.57 -1.55
CA ALA A 41 -32.87 10.21 -0.44
C ALA A 41 -33.63 11.41 0.13
N ARG A 42 -34.28 12.21 -0.73
CA ARG A 42 -35.06 13.40 -0.32
C ARG A 42 -36.49 13.04 0.11
N SER A 43 -37.06 12.00 -0.48
CA SER A 43 -38.48 11.64 -0.28
C SER A 43 -38.65 10.12 -0.37
N ALA A 44 -38.26 9.42 0.70
CA ALA A 44 -38.28 7.94 0.75
C ALA A 44 -39.66 7.31 0.47
N GLU A 45 -40.74 8.05 0.75
CA GLU A 45 -42.13 7.62 0.54
C GLU A 45 -42.69 8.00 -0.84
N GLN A 46 -41.97 8.84 -1.62
CA GLN A 46 -42.45 9.30 -2.90
C GLN A 46 -42.20 8.25 -3.99
N GLU A 47 -43.26 7.87 -4.71
CA GLU A 47 -43.14 6.96 -5.84
C GLU A 47 -42.29 7.58 -6.95
N ALA A 48 -41.41 6.77 -7.52
CA ALA A 48 -40.50 7.17 -8.60
C ALA A 48 -41.25 7.24 -9.95
N THR A 49 -42.18 8.19 -10.09
CA THR A 49 -42.88 8.43 -11.35
C THR A 49 -41.91 9.00 -12.40
N PRO A 50 -42.13 8.73 -13.71
CA PRO A 50 -41.29 9.28 -14.77
C PRO A 50 -41.20 10.81 -14.74
N GLU A 51 -42.28 11.50 -14.36
CA GLU A 51 -42.27 12.97 -14.23
C GLU A 51 -41.42 13.45 -13.04
N ALA A 52 -41.50 12.77 -11.89
CA ALA A 52 -40.72 13.14 -10.71
C ALA A 52 -39.22 12.93 -10.94
N LEU A 53 -38.85 11.85 -11.64
CA LEU A 53 -37.47 11.60 -12.06
C LEU A 53 -36.98 12.63 -13.08
N ALA A 54 -37.82 13.04 -14.04
CA ALA A 54 -37.49 14.08 -15.01
C ALA A 54 -37.31 15.47 -14.35
N ALA A 55 -38.14 15.80 -13.36
CA ALA A 55 -38.00 17.03 -12.59
C ALA A 55 -36.66 17.09 -11.82
N VAL A 56 -36.29 15.99 -11.17
CA VAL A 56 -34.99 15.87 -10.48
C VAL A 56 -33.83 15.96 -11.47
N ARG A 57 -33.95 15.36 -12.67
CA ARG A 57 -32.92 15.50 -13.72
C ARG A 57 -32.71 16.94 -14.16
N ALA A 58 -33.80 17.68 -14.37
CA ALA A 58 -33.74 19.08 -14.77
C ALA A 58 -33.13 19.96 -13.65
N GLU A 59 -33.51 19.72 -12.38
CA GLU A 59 -32.96 20.45 -11.22
C GLU A 59 -31.43 20.28 -11.11
N LEU A 60 -30.92 19.08 -11.38
CA LEU A 60 -29.51 18.74 -11.26
C LEU A 60 -28.69 19.05 -12.51
N GLY A 61 -29.34 19.53 -13.59
CA GLY A 61 -28.69 19.78 -14.87
C GLY A 61 -28.14 18.51 -15.54
N LEU A 62 -28.75 17.35 -15.28
CA LEU A 62 -28.33 16.07 -15.88
C LEU A 62 -28.49 16.06 -17.41
N ASP A 63 -29.32 16.95 -17.95
CA ASP A 63 -29.57 17.10 -19.39
C ASP A 63 -28.36 17.67 -20.16
N ALA A 64 -27.41 18.30 -19.48
CA ALA A 64 -26.19 18.84 -20.10
C ALA A 64 -25.20 17.76 -20.57
N GLY A 65 -25.47 16.49 -20.25
CA GLY A 65 -24.62 15.35 -20.56
C GLY A 65 -23.32 15.30 -19.73
N PRO A 66 -22.54 14.21 -19.85
CA PRO A 66 -21.40 13.96 -18.98
C PRO A 66 -20.27 15.00 -19.13
N LEU A 67 -20.02 15.47 -20.35
CA LEU A 67 -18.99 16.48 -20.61
C LEU A 67 -19.41 17.88 -20.15
N GLY A 68 -20.70 18.21 -20.26
CA GLY A 68 -21.24 19.49 -19.79
C GLY A 68 -21.15 19.61 -18.27
N LEU A 69 -21.57 18.56 -17.55
CA LEU A 69 -21.45 18.49 -16.08
C LEU A 69 -20.01 18.47 -15.61
N LEU A 70 -19.13 17.72 -16.26
CA LEU A 70 -17.71 17.72 -15.95
C LEU A 70 -17.12 19.14 -16.07
N GLY A 71 -17.48 19.88 -17.14
CA GLY A 71 -17.04 21.26 -17.33
C GLY A 71 -17.53 22.21 -16.23
N HIS A 72 -18.81 22.13 -15.85
CA HIS A 72 -19.37 22.93 -14.77
C HIS A 72 -18.74 22.61 -13.42
N TRP A 73 -18.66 21.32 -13.08
CA TRP A 73 -18.04 20.86 -11.84
C TRP A 73 -16.57 21.29 -11.75
N LEU A 74 -15.80 21.11 -12.83
CA LEU A 74 -14.39 21.52 -12.87
C LEU A 74 -14.24 23.04 -12.73
N SER A 75 -15.12 23.82 -13.38
CA SER A 75 -15.15 25.28 -13.20
C SER A 75 -15.50 25.68 -11.77
N GLY A 76 -16.41 24.96 -11.10
CA GLY A 76 -16.75 25.17 -9.69
C GLY A 76 -15.55 24.92 -8.79
N VAL A 77 -14.91 23.76 -8.94
CA VAL A 77 -13.73 23.35 -8.16
C VAL A 77 -12.60 24.38 -8.28
N VAL A 78 -12.33 24.88 -9.49
CA VAL A 78 -11.31 25.91 -9.73
C VAL A 78 -11.66 27.24 -9.04
N ARG A 79 -12.95 27.56 -8.88
CA ARG A 79 -13.44 28.75 -8.15
C ARG A 79 -13.58 28.53 -6.65
N GLY A 80 -13.27 27.34 -6.14
CA GLY A 80 -13.42 26.97 -4.73
C GLY A 80 -14.83 26.52 -4.34
N ASP A 81 -15.73 26.34 -5.29
CA ASP A 81 -17.05 25.76 -5.07
C ASP A 81 -17.00 24.23 -5.26
N LEU A 82 -17.18 23.49 -4.18
CA LEU A 82 -17.19 22.03 -4.18
C LEU A 82 -18.59 21.44 -4.44
N GLY A 83 -19.57 22.31 -4.70
CA GLY A 83 -20.97 21.93 -4.93
C GLY A 83 -21.78 21.80 -3.64
N THR A 84 -23.03 21.40 -3.83
CA THR A 84 -24.04 21.23 -2.78
C THR A 84 -24.36 19.75 -2.59
N SER A 85 -24.47 19.31 -1.34
CA SER A 85 -24.84 17.93 -1.00
C SER A 85 -26.22 17.62 -1.54
N TRP A 86 -26.36 16.46 -2.19
CA TRP A 86 -27.64 16.04 -2.76
C TRP A 86 -28.67 15.64 -1.70
N ILE A 87 -28.17 15.23 -0.51
CA ILE A 87 -28.99 14.79 0.61
C ILE A 87 -29.39 15.97 1.48
N SER A 88 -28.41 16.75 1.95
CA SER A 88 -28.66 17.83 2.92
C SER A 88 -29.03 19.16 2.26
N GLY A 89 -28.78 19.34 0.97
CA GLY A 89 -28.91 20.62 0.26
C GLY A 89 -27.88 21.68 0.68
N ALA A 90 -27.04 21.40 1.68
CA ALA A 90 -26.04 22.32 2.20
C ALA A 90 -24.77 22.36 1.33
N PRO A 91 -24.01 23.47 1.34
CA PRO A 91 -22.70 23.52 0.68
C PRO A 91 -21.73 22.51 1.29
N VAL A 92 -21.06 21.73 0.44
CA VAL A 92 -20.17 20.63 0.84
C VAL A 92 -18.86 21.14 1.46
N GLY A 93 -18.34 22.24 0.94
CA GLY A 93 -17.01 22.77 1.26
C GLY A 93 -16.70 22.91 2.76
N PRO A 94 -17.49 23.67 3.53
CA PRO A 94 -17.21 23.91 4.95
C PRO A 94 -17.15 22.64 5.80
N GLY A 95 -18.06 21.68 5.53
CA GLY A 95 -18.11 20.41 6.24
C GLY A 95 -16.88 19.54 5.95
N LEU A 96 -16.51 19.40 4.68
CA LEU A 96 -15.35 18.60 4.28
C LEU A 96 -14.02 19.22 4.70
N VAL A 97 -13.88 20.54 4.70
CA VAL A 97 -12.65 21.21 5.18
C VAL A 97 -12.45 20.97 6.68
N ARG A 98 -13.55 20.96 7.46
CA ARG A 98 -13.48 20.61 8.89
C ARG A 98 -13.07 19.15 9.08
N ALA A 99 -13.67 18.23 8.34
CA ALA A 99 -13.33 16.81 8.36
C ALA A 99 -11.87 16.57 7.92
N LEU A 100 -11.39 17.32 6.92
CA LEU A 100 -9.99 17.31 6.48
C LEU A 100 -9.04 17.75 7.62
N GLY A 101 -9.40 18.79 8.37
CA GLY A 101 -8.64 19.22 9.54
C GLY A 101 -8.50 18.12 10.59
N VAL A 102 -9.58 17.40 10.87
CA VAL A 102 -9.59 16.23 11.76
C VAL A 102 -8.66 15.13 11.23
N SER A 103 -8.76 14.76 9.95
CA SER A 103 -7.87 13.74 9.37
C SER A 103 -6.40 14.17 9.40
N VAL A 104 -6.10 15.43 9.05
CA VAL A 104 -4.72 15.95 9.04
C VAL A 104 -4.13 15.99 10.44
N THR A 105 -4.90 16.36 11.47
CA THR A 105 -4.44 16.32 12.86
C THR A 105 -4.16 14.90 13.33
N LEU A 106 -5.04 13.94 13.00
CA LEU A 106 -4.81 12.52 13.26
C LEU A 106 -3.54 12.00 12.56
N MET A 107 -3.39 12.28 11.27
CA MET A 107 -2.20 11.88 10.49
C MET A 107 -0.91 12.52 11.04
N GLY A 108 -0.98 13.77 11.48
CA GLY A 108 0.15 14.46 12.13
C GLY A 108 0.55 13.79 13.44
N ALA A 109 -0.41 13.46 14.30
CA ALA A 109 -0.16 12.74 15.54
C ALA A 109 0.44 11.34 15.28
N ALA A 110 -0.11 10.61 14.31
CA ALA A 110 0.42 9.32 13.88
C ALA A 110 1.85 9.42 13.33
N LEU A 111 2.16 10.47 12.56
CA LEU A 111 3.51 10.71 12.04
C LEU A 111 4.51 10.99 13.17
N LEU A 112 4.12 11.73 14.21
CA LEU A 112 4.98 11.94 15.40
C LEU A 112 5.30 10.62 16.08
N ILE A 113 4.29 9.77 16.31
CA ILE A 113 4.50 8.43 16.87
C ILE A 113 5.40 7.60 15.95
N ALA A 114 5.17 7.63 14.64
CA ALA A 114 6.00 6.91 13.67
C ALA A 114 7.46 7.34 13.72
N LEU A 115 7.73 8.65 13.83
CA LEU A 115 9.08 9.19 13.94
C LEU A 115 9.76 8.79 15.25
N VAL A 116 9.03 8.80 16.37
CA VAL A 116 9.53 8.33 17.67
C VAL A 116 9.88 6.84 17.59
N THR A 117 8.95 6.00 17.13
CA THR A 117 9.16 4.56 16.96
C THR A 117 10.33 4.26 16.02
N ALA A 118 10.42 4.95 14.88
CA ALA A 118 11.52 4.78 13.93
C ALA A 118 12.86 5.17 14.56
N SER A 119 12.90 6.26 15.32
CA SER A 119 14.11 6.73 16.01
C SER A 119 14.58 5.73 17.06
N LEU A 120 13.65 5.18 17.85
CA LEU A 120 13.94 4.14 18.85
C LEU A 120 14.49 2.86 18.21
N LEU A 121 13.94 2.44 17.07
CA LEU A 121 14.44 1.27 16.32
C LEU A 121 15.80 1.52 15.67
N CYS A 122 16.08 2.74 15.19
CA CYS A 122 17.34 3.09 14.54
C CYS A 122 18.49 3.33 15.53
N TRP A 123 18.17 3.67 16.78
CA TRP A 123 19.18 4.02 17.79
C TRP A 123 20.21 2.90 18.06
N PRO A 124 19.82 1.64 18.33
CA PRO A 124 20.78 0.55 18.55
C PRO A 124 21.72 0.25 17.37
N PRO A 125 21.24 0.06 16.11
CA PRO A 125 22.15 -0.20 14.98
C PRO A 125 23.06 0.99 14.69
N LEU A 126 22.55 2.23 14.79
CA LEU A 126 23.35 3.44 14.60
C LEU A 126 24.51 3.52 15.60
N ARG A 127 24.23 3.32 16.89
CA ARG A 127 25.26 3.32 17.94
C ARG A 127 26.29 2.21 17.76
N ARG A 128 25.85 1.02 17.35
CA ARG A 128 26.74 -0.14 17.19
C ARG A 128 27.71 0.08 16.03
N VAL A 129 27.21 0.51 14.87
CA VAL A 129 28.02 0.84 13.70
C VAL A 129 28.97 2.01 14.02
N ALA A 130 28.48 3.05 14.71
CA ALA A 130 29.30 4.19 15.09
C ALA A 130 30.46 3.84 16.04
N ARG A 131 30.35 2.74 16.79
CA ARG A 131 31.39 2.24 17.72
C ARG A 131 32.28 1.15 17.11
N GLY A 132 32.25 0.94 15.79
CA GLY A 132 33.06 -0.07 15.11
C GLY A 132 32.53 -1.51 15.19
N GLY A 133 31.34 -1.71 15.77
CA GLY A 133 30.69 -3.02 15.80
C GLY A 133 29.94 -3.34 14.50
N GLN A 134 29.79 -4.62 14.18
CA GLN A 134 28.94 -5.04 13.05
C GLN A 134 27.45 -4.81 13.39
N GLY A 135 26.74 -4.12 12.49
CA GLY A 135 25.30 -3.89 12.62
C GLY A 135 24.51 -5.18 12.45
N ARG A 136 23.60 -5.48 13.40
CA ARG A 136 22.46 -6.37 13.15
C ARG A 136 21.33 -5.53 12.56
N THR A 137 20.60 -6.08 11.60
CA THR A 137 19.40 -5.48 10.98
C THR A 137 18.39 -5.03 12.04
N GLY A 138 17.39 -4.22 11.65
CA GLY A 138 16.39 -3.59 12.53
C GLY A 138 15.57 -4.51 13.47
N GLY A 139 15.92 -5.79 13.54
CA GLY A 139 15.50 -6.73 14.57
C GLY A 139 14.09 -7.28 14.34
N ALA A 140 13.76 -8.31 15.12
CA ALA A 140 12.42 -8.86 15.17
C ALA A 140 11.37 -7.81 15.58
N GLY A 141 11.76 -6.79 16.36
CA GLY A 141 10.87 -5.71 16.79
C GLY A 141 10.33 -4.85 15.65
N GLY A 142 11.18 -4.36 14.74
CA GLY A 142 10.72 -3.60 13.58
C GLY A 142 9.85 -4.43 12.63
N ALA A 143 10.17 -5.72 12.47
CA ALA A 143 9.34 -6.65 11.71
C ALA A 143 7.98 -6.91 12.38
N ALA A 144 7.93 -7.05 13.71
CA ALA A 144 6.68 -7.26 14.44
C ALA A 144 5.74 -6.06 14.31
N LEU A 145 6.25 -4.83 14.48
CA LEU A 145 5.46 -3.62 14.32
C LEU A 145 4.96 -3.44 12.88
N THR A 146 5.79 -3.75 11.88
CA THR A 146 5.39 -3.69 10.46
C THR A 146 4.35 -4.76 10.11
N ALA A 147 4.32 -5.88 10.84
CA ALA A 147 3.42 -7.00 10.58
C ALA A 147 2.01 -6.78 11.14
N LEU A 148 1.71 -5.64 11.75
CA LEU A 148 0.36 -5.31 12.20
C LEU A 148 -0.22 -4.24 11.28
N PRO A 149 -1.16 -4.58 10.39
CA PRO A 149 -1.98 -3.61 9.67
C PRO A 149 -2.66 -2.63 10.63
N GLU A 150 -2.78 -1.38 10.22
CA GLU A 150 -3.30 -0.29 11.04
C GLU A 150 -4.73 -0.53 11.53
N PHE A 151 -5.60 -1.11 10.70
CA PHE A 151 -6.99 -1.40 11.08
C PHE A 151 -7.09 -2.57 12.07
N LEU A 152 -6.20 -3.57 11.95
CA LEU A 152 -6.13 -4.67 12.91
C LEU A 152 -5.59 -4.20 14.24
N LEU A 153 -4.54 -3.38 14.21
CA LEU A 153 -4.00 -2.78 15.42
C LEU A 153 -5.04 -1.85 16.06
N ALA A 154 -5.82 -1.10 15.28
CA ALA A 154 -6.95 -0.31 15.78
C ALA A 154 -7.98 -1.18 16.51
N SER A 155 -8.44 -2.29 15.92
CA SER A 155 -9.38 -3.22 16.56
C SER A 155 -8.82 -3.81 17.86
N VAL A 156 -7.54 -4.21 17.88
CA VAL A 156 -6.89 -4.76 19.08
C VAL A 156 -6.72 -3.69 20.16
N LEU A 157 -6.29 -2.48 19.79
CA LEU A 157 -6.12 -1.37 20.73
C LEU A 157 -7.45 -0.90 21.32
N LEU A 158 -8.52 -0.90 20.53
CA LEU A 158 -9.88 -0.63 21.02
C LEU A 158 -10.29 -1.70 22.03
N LEU A 159 -10.14 -2.98 21.70
CA LEU A 159 -10.50 -4.07 22.59
C LEU A 159 -9.68 -4.07 23.90
N VAL A 160 -8.36 -3.96 23.81
CA VAL A 160 -7.50 -4.04 24.99
C VAL A 160 -7.51 -2.72 25.77
N GLY A 161 -7.28 -1.60 25.10
CA GLY A 161 -7.08 -0.29 25.73
C GLY A 161 -8.38 0.35 26.22
N ALA A 162 -9.45 0.26 25.45
CA ALA A 162 -10.73 0.87 25.80
C ALA A 162 -11.69 -0.12 26.50
N VAL A 163 -11.89 -1.32 25.96
CA VAL A 163 -12.88 -2.26 26.50
C VAL A 163 -12.36 -3.01 27.74
N TRP A 164 -11.17 -3.62 27.68
CA TRP A 164 -10.66 -4.43 28.80
C TRP A 164 -9.99 -3.62 29.90
N LEU A 165 -9.13 -2.67 29.54
CA LEU A 165 -8.39 -1.85 30.50
C LEU A 165 -9.16 -0.61 30.96
N GLY A 166 -10.09 -0.10 30.16
CA GLY A 166 -10.85 1.12 30.48
C GLY A 166 -9.98 2.38 30.56
N TRP A 167 -8.79 2.38 29.97
CA TRP A 167 -7.84 3.50 30.08
C TRP A 167 -8.14 4.64 29.11
N PHE A 168 -8.86 4.34 28.03
CA PHE A 168 -9.09 5.27 26.92
C PHE A 168 -10.55 5.24 26.47
N GLU A 169 -10.98 6.34 25.86
CA GLU A 169 -12.30 6.43 25.24
C GLU A 169 -12.34 5.55 23.96
N PRO A 170 -13.37 4.70 23.80
CA PRO A 170 -13.48 3.83 22.63
C PRO A 170 -13.86 4.58 21.35
N TYR A 171 -14.60 5.69 21.49
CA TYR A 171 -15.13 6.47 20.37
C TYR A 171 -15.09 7.96 20.68
N GLY A 172 -14.93 8.79 19.64
CA GLY A 172 -15.14 10.23 19.72
C GLY A 172 -13.92 11.07 19.36
N TRP A 173 -14.12 12.39 19.34
CA TRP A 173 -13.11 13.40 18.99
C TRP A 173 -13.29 14.70 19.78
N THR A 174 -13.34 14.56 21.11
CA THR A 174 -13.68 15.64 22.05
C THR A 174 -12.44 16.29 22.69
N GLY A 175 -11.28 15.60 22.70
CA GLY A 175 -10.06 16.11 23.32
C GLY A 175 -8.78 15.30 23.01
N PRO A 176 -7.62 15.69 23.56
CA PRO A 176 -6.32 15.06 23.26
C PRO A 176 -6.23 13.57 23.63
N SER A 177 -6.99 13.14 24.64
CA SER A 177 -7.09 11.73 25.06
C SER A 177 -7.64 10.84 23.94
N SER A 178 -8.65 11.33 23.21
CA SER A 178 -9.29 10.61 22.09
C SER A 178 -8.38 10.43 20.87
N VAL A 179 -7.30 11.20 20.75
CA VAL A 179 -6.36 11.13 19.61
C VAL A 179 -5.36 9.99 19.76
N LEU A 180 -5.03 9.59 20.99
CA LEU A 180 -3.86 8.74 21.26
C LEU A 180 -4.02 7.33 20.69
N LEU A 181 -5.15 6.66 20.92
CA LEU A 181 -5.38 5.30 20.41
C LEU A 181 -5.40 5.26 18.87
N PRO A 182 -6.17 6.12 18.17
CA PRO A 182 -6.10 6.26 16.71
C PRO A 182 -4.68 6.51 16.20
N ALA A 183 -3.94 7.43 16.84
CA ALA A 183 -2.60 7.79 16.41
C ALA A 183 -1.60 6.64 16.63
N LEU A 184 -1.72 5.87 17.72
CA LEU A 184 -0.90 4.68 17.97
C LEU A 184 -1.18 3.58 16.94
N ALA A 185 -2.46 3.37 16.59
CA ALA A 185 -2.87 2.36 15.62
C ALA A 185 -2.24 2.56 14.24
N MET A 186 -2.08 3.80 13.79
CA MET A 186 -1.40 4.12 12.52
C MET A 186 0.10 4.34 12.66
N GLY A 187 0.52 5.00 13.75
CA GLY A 187 1.89 5.44 13.94
C GLY A 187 2.86 4.31 14.21
N LEU A 188 2.45 3.29 14.99
CA LEU A 188 3.32 2.16 15.33
C LEU A 188 3.72 1.32 14.10
N PRO A 189 2.79 0.90 13.21
CA PRO A 189 3.16 0.17 12.00
C PRO A 189 3.99 1.01 11.02
N ALA A 190 3.62 2.28 10.80
CA ALA A 190 4.35 3.19 9.94
C ALA A 190 5.79 3.44 10.46
N GLY A 191 5.94 3.68 11.76
CA GLY A 191 7.24 3.85 12.41
C GLY A 191 8.07 2.57 12.44
N GLY A 192 7.42 1.41 12.59
CA GLY A 192 8.04 0.10 12.44
C GLY A 192 8.67 -0.09 11.06
N LEU A 193 7.92 0.24 10.01
CA LEU A 193 8.37 0.13 8.63
C LEU A 193 9.49 1.12 8.31
N ILE A 194 9.30 2.41 8.63
CA ILE A 194 10.33 3.44 8.41
C ILE A 194 11.59 3.11 9.20
N GLY A 195 11.44 2.77 10.49
CA GLY A 195 12.54 2.40 11.38
C GLY A 195 13.32 1.19 10.87
N ARG A 196 12.62 0.14 10.40
CA ARG A 196 13.25 -1.03 9.79
C ARG A 196 14.03 -0.66 8.52
N LEU A 197 13.44 0.11 7.61
CA LEU A 197 14.09 0.52 6.36
C LEU A 197 15.37 1.33 6.62
N VAL A 198 15.29 2.29 7.55
CA VAL A 198 16.44 3.13 7.92
C VAL A 198 17.48 2.32 8.67
N ALA A 199 17.09 1.46 9.62
CA ALA A 199 18.01 0.58 10.32
C ALA A 199 18.77 -0.35 9.36
N ASP A 200 18.07 -0.99 8.43
CA ASP A 200 18.69 -1.87 7.44
C ASP A 200 19.64 -1.07 6.53
N GLY A 201 19.22 0.11 6.06
CA GLY A 201 20.07 1.03 5.31
C GLY A 201 21.34 1.46 6.07
N LEU A 202 21.22 1.78 7.36
CA LEU A 202 22.36 2.16 8.21
C LEU A 202 23.36 1.00 8.37
N THR A 203 22.87 -0.23 8.53
CA THR A 203 23.76 -1.40 8.60
C THR A 203 24.53 -1.62 7.29
N VAL A 204 23.88 -1.43 6.14
CA VAL A 204 24.51 -1.54 4.82
C VAL A 204 25.54 -0.44 4.63
N THR A 205 25.16 0.82 4.87
CA THR A 205 26.06 1.98 4.76
C THR A 205 27.25 1.85 5.71
N GLY A 206 27.05 1.26 6.89
CA GLY A 206 28.11 0.97 7.85
C GLY A 206 29.23 0.06 7.35
N THR A 207 28.99 -0.70 6.26
CA THR A 207 30.01 -1.56 5.62
C THR A 207 30.80 -0.86 4.51
N GLU A 208 30.48 0.41 4.21
CA GLU A 208 31.19 1.18 3.20
C GLU A 208 32.63 1.53 3.65
N ARG A 209 33.58 1.55 2.72
CA ARG A 209 35.02 1.76 3.02
C ARG A 209 35.31 3.09 3.71
N TRP A 210 34.55 4.14 3.43
CA TRP A 210 34.77 5.46 4.06
C TRP A 210 34.48 5.43 5.57
N VAL A 211 33.58 4.55 6.03
CA VAL A 211 33.25 4.38 7.45
C VAL A 211 34.47 3.89 8.21
N THR A 212 35.14 2.86 7.69
CA THR A 212 36.36 2.33 8.29
C THR A 212 37.50 3.35 8.27
N THR A 213 37.63 4.15 7.20
CA THR A 213 38.63 5.21 7.12
C THR A 213 38.41 6.28 8.18
N TRP A 214 37.16 6.72 8.38
CA TRP A 214 36.83 7.74 9.39
C TRP A 214 36.99 7.21 10.82
N GLN A 215 36.67 5.94 11.06
CA GLN A 215 36.92 5.29 12.35
C GLN A 215 38.41 5.25 12.68
N LEU A 216 39.26 4.87 11.73
CA LEU A 216 40.71 4.85 11.91
C LEU A 216 41.31 6.26 12.05
N ALA A 217 40.70 7.27 11.41
CA ALA A 217 41.07 8.67 11.55
C ALA A 217 40.62 9.31 12.88
N GLY A 218 39.99 8.56 13.79
CA GLY A 218 39.58 9.05 15.11
C GLY A 218 38.29 9.88 15.11
N ALA A 219 37.43 9.76 14.08
CA ALA A 219 36.16 10.48 14.05
C ALA A 219 35.28 10.10 15.25
N SER A 220 34.67 11.10 15.90
CA SER A 220 33.76 10.86 17.03
C SER A 220 32.50 10.10 16.60
N ALA A 221 31.93 9.32 17.53
CA ALA A 221 30.68 8.59 17.28
C ALA A 221 29.52 9.49 16.82
N GLY A 222 29.51 10.77 17.25
CA GLY A 222 28.52 11.77 16.82
C GLY A 222 28.74 12.27 15.38
N GLN A 223 29.99 12.48 14.96
CA GLN A 223 30.29 12.84 13.57
C GLN A 223 29.95 11.68 12.64
N LEU A 224 30.32 10.46 13.03
CA LEU A 224 30.07 9.27 12.24
C LEU A 224 28.57 8.95 12.14
N SER A 225 27.80 9.09 13.22
CA SER A 225 26.35 8.87 13.20
C SER A 225 25.63 9.84 12.27
N ARG A 226 25.98 11.13 12.32
CA ARG A 226 25.43 12.15 11.41
C ARG A 226 25.78 11.85 9.95
N ALA A 227 27.01 11.43 9.67
CA ALA A 227 27.45 11.06 8.32
C ALA A 227 26.69 9.85 7.78
N LEU A 228 26.52 8.81 8.61
CA LEU A 228 25.74 7.61 8.26
C LEU A 228 24.29 7.96 7.92
N VAL A 229 23.60 8.69 8.79
CA VAL A 229 22.20 9.10 8.57
C VAL A 229 22.07 9.92 7.29
N ARG A 230 22.95 10.90 7.08
CA ARG A 230 22.95 11.75 5.87
C ARG A 230 23.21 10.96 4.60
N ARG A 231 24.00 9.87 4.68
CA ARG A 231 24.29 8.98 3.56
C ARG A 231 23.12 8.02 3.27
N THR A 232 22.43 7.53 4.29
CA THR A 232 21.37 6.52 4.16
C THR A 232 20.02 7.11 3.76
N LEU A 233 19.58 8.21 4.40
CA LEU A 233 18.23 8.78 4.20
C LEU A 233 17.86 9.04 2.73
N PRO A 234 18.72 9.63 1.88
CA PRO A 234 18.35 9.98 0.50
C PRO A 234 17.90 8.77 -0.33
N ALA A 235 18.50 7.60 -0.11
CA ALA A 235 18.17 6.37 -0.83
C ALA A 235 16.79 5.79 -0.45
N LEU A 236 16.27 6.15 0.73
CA LEU A 236 15.02 5.63 1.28
C LEU A 236 13.83 6.59 1.12
N THR A 237 14.09 7.81 0.66
CA THR A 237 13.07 8.87 0.49
C THR A 237 11.84 8.41 -0.29
N THR A 238 12.02 7.68 -1.39
CA THR A 238 10.89 7.14 -2.18
C THR A 238 10.05 6.18 -1.37
N GLN A 239 10.66 5.31 -0.56
CA GLN A 239 9.91 4.33 0.23
C GLN A 239 9.18 5.01 1.39
N VAL A 240 9.82 6.00 2.05
CA VAL A 240 9.18 6.82 3.08
C VAL A 240 8.00 7.61 2.49
N ALA A 241 8.12 8.14 1.27
CA ALA A 241 7.02 8.81 0.57
C ALA A 241 5.78 7.90 0.44
N LEU A 242 5.98 6.65 0.04
CA LEU A 242 4.90 5.67 -0.09
C LEU A 242 4.24 5.36 1.27
N VAL A 243 5.01 5.34 2.35
CA VAL A 243 4.44 5.19 3.71
C VAL A 243 3.57 6.38 4.08
N LEU A 244 4.05 7.61 3.81
CA LEU A 244 3.28 8.83 4.08
C LEU A 244 1.98 8.88 3.27
N VAL A 245 2.02 8.51 1.99
CA VAL A 245 0.79 8.37 1.19
C VAL A 245 -0.12 7.30 1.78
N GLY A 246 0.44 6.16 2.19
CA GLY A 246 -0.28 5.06 2.84
C GLY A 246 -1.04 5.49 4.11
N LEU A 247 -0.50 6.44 4.88
CA LEU A 247 -1.20 7.00 6.05
C LEU A 247 -2.56 7.63 5.69
N THR A 248 -2.73 8.14 4.47
CA THR A 248 -4.01 8.70 4.02
C THR A 248 -5.06 7.59 3.90
N GLY A 249 -4.68 6.40 3.41
CA GLY A 249 -5.55 5.24 3.35
C GLY A 249 -5.83 4.63 4.73
N GLY A 250 -4.78 4.51 5.55
CA GLY A 250 -4.90 4.01 6.92
C GLY A 250 -5.78 4.89 7.81
N ALA A 251 -5.75 6.21 7.61
CA ALA A 251 -6.60 7.16 8.32
C ALA A 251 -8.08 6.86 8.11
N VAL A 252 -8.49 6.51 6.89
CA VAL A 252 -9.89 6.14 6.61
C VAL A 252 -10.33 4.95 7.48
N ALA A 253 -9.49 3.91 7.58
CA ALA A 253 -9.84 2.74 8.37
C ALA A 253 -9.86 3.02 9.88
N VAL A 254 -8.88 3.77 10.38
CA VAL A 254 -8.81 4.15 11.79
C VAL A 254 -9.95 5.10 12.18
N GLU A 255 -10.33 6.02 11.29
CA GLU A 255 -11.49 6.89 11.50
C GLU A 255 -12.79 6.12 11.63
N GLN A 256 -12.95 5.02 10.88
CA GLN A 256 -14.12 4.15 11.02
C GLN A 256 -14.13 3.40 12.34
N VAL A 257 -13.01 2.81 12.74
CA VAL A 257 -12.90 2.01 13.97
C VAL A 257 -13.21 2.84 15.22
N PHE A 258 -12.61 4.04 15.32
CA PHE A 258 -12.74 4.91 16.50
C PHE A 258 -13.85 5.97 16.36
N ALA A 259 -14.67 5.89 15.31
CA ALA A 259 -15.72 6.86 15.00
C ALA A 259 -15.24 8.33 14.97
N VAL A 260 -14.05 8.55 14.42
CA VAL A 260 -13.47 9.89 14.26
C VAL A 260 -14.20 10.60 13.11
N PRO A 261 -14.65 11.86 13.29
CA PRO A 261 -15.37 12.64 12.27
C PRO A 261 -14.40 13.21 11.22
N GLY A 262 -13.58 12.34 10.63
CA GLY A 262 -12.60 12.68 9.61
C GLY A 262 -13.14 12.58 8.19
N LEU A 263 -12.30 12.98 7.24
CA LEU A 263 -12.59 13.02 5.81
C LEU A 263 -12.83 11.63 5.22
N GLY A 264 -12.11 10.61 5.67
CA GLY A 264 -12.30 9.23 5.23
C GLY A 264 -13.68 8.70 5.60
N ARG A 265 -14.12 8.96 6.83
CA ARG A 265 -15.46 8.61 7.28
C ARG A 265 -16.55 9.36 6.52
N ALA A 266 -16.36 10.66 6.27
CA ALA A 266 -17.28 11.47 5.47
C ALA A 266 -17.42 10.94 4.03
N VAL A 267 -16.30 10.56 3.40
CA VAL A 267 -16.27 10.02 2.03
C VAL A 267 -16.95 8.66 1.95
N LEU A 268 -16.71 7.76 2.91
CA LEU A 268 -17.37 6.45 2.93
C LEU A 268 -18.88 6.61 3.13
N GLY A 269 -19.30 7.45 4.08
CA GLY A 269 -20.72 7.73 4.32
C GLY A 269 -21.39 8.39 3.10
N ALA A 270 -20.71 9.29 2.40
CA ALA A 270 -21.22 9.88 1.15
C ALA A 270 -21.38 8.83 0.04
N ALA A 271 -20.47 7.86 -0.06
CA ALA A 271 -20.61 6.76 -1.01
C ALA A 271 -21.77 5.83 -0.66
N GLU A 272 -21.93 5.47 0.61
CA GLU A 272 -23.06 4.67 1.08
C GLU A 272 -24.40 5.37 0.81
N ALA A 273 -24.46 6.67 1.11
CA ALA A 273 -25.67 7.48 0.93
C ALA A 273 -25.85 8.00 -0.50
N GLN A 274 -24.93 7.70 -1.41
CA GLN A 274 -24.93 8.16 -2.82
C GLN A 274 -24.97 9.69 -2.96
N ASP A 275 -24.35 10.42 -2.02
CA ASP A 275 -24.16 11.87 -2.10
C ASP A 275 -22.94 12.20 -2.99
N LEU A 276 -23.15 12.22 -4.30
CA LEU A 276 -22.05 12.31 -5.26
C LEU A 276 -21.21 13.59 -5.15
N PRO A 277 -21.77 14.80 -4.95
CA PRO A 277 -20.95 16.00 -4.77
C PRO A 277 -20.02 15.89 -3.56
N THR A 278 -20.54 15.41 -2.42
CA THR A 278 -19.74 15.18 -1.20
C THR A 278 -18.67 14.12 -1.44
N LEU A 279 -19.01 13.03 -2.13
CA LEU A 279 -18.07 11.98 -2.49
C LEU A 279 -16.96 12.51 -3.41
N GLN A 280 -17.30 13.17 -4.51
CA GLN A 280 -16.36 13.73 -5.48
C GLN A 280 -15.40 14.73 -4.82
N ALA A 281 -15.94 15.67 -4.04
CA ALA A 281 -15.15 16.66 -3.32
C ALA A 281 -14.23 16.02 -2.29
N GLY A 282 -14.73 15.06 -1.50
CA GLY A 282 -13.93 14.38 -0.49
C GLY A 282 -12.83 13.50 -1.10
N MET A 283 -13.10 12.84 -2.22
CA MET A 283 -12.10 12.10 -2.99
C MET A 283 -11.00 13.01 -3.54
N LEU A 284 -11.35 14.17 -4.10
CA LEU A 284 -10.38 15.17 -4.53
C LEU A 284 -9.49 15.64 -3.38
N LEU A 285 -10.07 15.89 -2.20
CA LEU A 285 -9.30 16.30 -1.03
C LEU A 285 -8.35 15.20 -0.54
N LEU A 286 -8.78 13.93 -0.48
CA LEU A 286 -7.93 12.80 -0.10
C LEU A 286 -6.77 12.59 -1.10
N LEU A 287 -7.05 12.70 -2.40
CA LEU A 287 -6.01 12.67 -3.44
C LEU A 287 -5.07 13.87 -3.35
N GLY A 288 -5.61 15.05 -3.02
CA GLY A 288 -4.85 16.27 -2.78
C GLY A 288 -3.85 16.11 -1.62
N VAL A 289 -4.29 15.56 -0.48
CA VAL A 289 -3.41 15.24 0.66
C VAL A 289 -2.32 14.27 0.24
N SER A 290 -2.67 13.21 -0.47
CA SER A 290 -1.71 12.21 -0.93
C SER A 290 -0.68 12.80 -1.90
N ALA A 291 -1.11 13.68 -2.81
CA ALA A 291 -0.24 14.42 -3.71
C ALA A 291 0.70 15.37 -2.96
N VAL A 292 0.22 16.05 -1.91
CA VAL A 292 1.06 16.89 -1.03
C VAL A 292 2.14 16.05 -0.35
N PHE A 293 1.80 14.90 0.23
CA PHE A 293 2.82 14.00 0.81
C PHE A 293 3.86 13.54 -0.20
N GLY A 294 3.42 13.14 -1.40
CA GLY A 294 4.33 12.79 -2.50
C GLY A 294 5.25 13.95 -2.90
N GLY A 295 4.69 15.16 -3.03
CA GLY A 295 5.43 16.38 -3.37
C GLY A 295 6.45 16.77 -2.30
N VAL A 296 6.07 16.74 -1.02
CA VAL A 296 6.97 17.01 0.11
C VAL A 296 8.12 16.00 0.14
N ALA A 297 7.84 14.72 -0.09
CA ALA A 297 8.89 13.71 -0.13
C ALA A 297 9.84 13.88 -1.33
N ALA A 298 9.31 14.25 -2.50
CA ALA A 298 10.10 14.56 -3.69
C ALA A 298 11.00 15.79 -3.47
N LEU A 299 10.47 16.85 -2.84
CA LEU A 299 11.23 18.03 -2.47
C LEU A 299 12.33 17.69 -1.45
N THR A 300 12.00 16.91 -0.43
CA THR A 300 12.95 16.45 0.59
C THR A 300 14.09 15.66 -0.06
N ARG A 301 13.78 14.75 -1.00
CA ARG A 301 14.79 14.03 -1.77
C ARG A 301 15.68 14.97 -2.59
N ALA A 302 15.10 15.97 -3.25
CA ALA A 302 15.85 16.94 -4.03
C ALA A 302 16.79 17.78 -3.16
N LEU A 303 16.33 18.24 -1.98
CA LEU A 303 17.14 18.97 -1.01
C LEU A 303 18.27 18.12 -0.43
N LEU A 304 17.98 16.86 -0.09
CA LEU A 304 18.96 15.92 0.47
C LEU A 304 20.06 15.53 -0.53
N LEU A 305 19.71 15.32 -1.80
CA LEU A 305 20.67 14.95 -2.85
C LEU A 305 21.36 16.16 -3.49
N GLY A 306 20.77 17.35 -3.42
CA GLY A 306 21.33 18.60 -3.93
C GLY A 306 21.79 18.49 -5.40
N ARG A 307 23.01 18.97 -5.69
CA ARG A 307 23.62 18.91 -7.04
C ARG A 307 24.10 17.50 -7.44
N ALA A 308 24.17 16.54 -6.52
CA ALA A 308 24.65 15.17 -6.78
C ALA A 308 23.67 14.33 -7.63
N LEU A 309 22.43 14.80 -7.83
CA LEU A 309 21.49 14.23 -8.81
C LEU A 309 22.01 14.32 -10.26
N ARG A 310 22.98 15.21 -10.53
CA ARG A 310 23.52 15.45 -11.88
C ARG A 310 24.82 14.70 -12.19
N SER A 311 25.47 14.09 -11.20
CA SER A 311 26.80 13.49 -11.36
C SER A 311 26.79 12.01 -11.78
N GLY A 312 25.63 11.38 -12.02
CA GLY A 312 25.55 9.99 -12.48
C GLY A 312 26.11 8.94 -11.50
N SER A 313 26.57 9.36 -10.33
CA SER A 313 27.05 8.48 -9.25
C SER A 313 25.86 7.95 -8.45
N VAL A 314 25.10 7.04 -9.06
CA VAL A 314 24.00 6.32 -8.42
C VAL A 314 24.59 5.21 -7.50
N PRO A 315 23.98 4.92 -6.34
CA PRO A 315 24.55 4.03 -5.33
C PRO A 315 24.88 2.64 -5.86
N VAL A 316 25.96 2.05 -5.32
CA VAL A 316 26.32 0.65 -5.52
C VAL A 316 25.22 -0.22 -4.91
N PRO A 317 24.70 -1.24 -5.62
CA PRO A 317 23.72 -2.16 -5.05
C PRO A 317 24.29 -2.81 -3.79
N ALA A 318 23.48 -2.79 -2.73
CA ALA A 318 23.80 -3.45 -1.48
C ALA A 318 24.19 -4.91 -1.74
N ARG A 319 25.31 -5.38 -1.18
CA ARG A 319 25.51 -6.83 -1.03
C ARG A 319 24.42 -7.32 -0.10
N ALA A 320 23.44 -8.04 -0.65
CA ALA A 320 22.49 -8.77 0.16
C ALA A 320 23.27 -9.73 1.06
N THR A 321 23.19 -9.54 2.38
CA THR A 321 23.70 -10.53 3.31
C THR A 321 22.87 -11.80 3.14
N PRO A 322 23.49 -12.96 2.89
CA PRO A 322 22.75 -14.18 2.65
C PRO A 322 21.92 -14.55 3.89
N SER A 323 20.64 -14.86 3.70
CA SER A 323 19.75 -15.32 4.78
C SER A 323 20.33 -16.56 5.46
N ARG A 324 20.35 -16.59 6.79
CA ARG A 324 20.70 -17.77 7.59
C ARG A 324 19.51 -18.73 7.64
N ARG A 325 19.76 -20.02 7.92
CA ARG A 325 18.68 -21.02 8.10
C ARG A 325 17.66 -20.60 9.18
N ARG A 326 18.11 -19.91 10.24
CA ARG A 326 17.23 -19.40 11.30
C ARG A 326 16.24 -18.33 10.81
N ASP A 327 16.57 -17.59 9.77
CA ASP A 327 15.71 -16.53 9.23
C ASP A 327 14.47 -17.13 8.53
N TRP A 328 14.51 -18.42 8.17
CA TRP A 328 13.38 -19.14 7.59
C TRP A 328 12.38 -19.68 8.62
N LEU A 329 12.76 -19.79 9.91
CA LEU A 329 11.90 -20.41 10.92
C LEU A 329 10.58 -19.65 11.12
N LEU A 330 10.65 -18.31 11.18
CA LEU A 330 9.48 -17.46 11.36
C LEU A 330 8.48 -17.57 10.19
N PRO A 331 8.88 -17.38 8.91
CA PRO A 331 7.95 -17.54 7.80
C PRO A 331 7.41 -18.97 7.67
N THR A 332 8.23 -20.00 7.92
CA THR A 332 7.74 -21.39 7.88
C THR A 332 6.75 -21.68 9.00
N GLY A 333 6.99 -21.15 10.21
CA GLY A 333 6.08 -21.31 11.35
C GLY A 333 4.75 -20.59 11.13
N ALA A 334 4.78 -19.35 10.63
CA ALA A 334 3.58 -18.59 10.29
C ALA A 334 2.77 -19.27 9.17
N ALA A 335 3.45 -19.78 8.13
CA ALA A 335 2.80 -20.55 7.07
C ALA A 335 2.18 -21.86 7.59
N ALA A 336 2.91 -22.61 8.43
CA ALA A 336 2.41 -23.85 9.01
C ALA A 336 1.18 -23.61 9.91
N LEU A 337 1.18 -22.55 10.70
CA LEU A 337 0.04 -22.17 11.54
C LEU A 337 -1.19 -21.80 10.70
N LEU A 338 -1.01 -20.99 9.66
CA LEU A 338 -2.09 -20.66 8.72
C LEU A 338 -2.66 -21.91 8.05
N VAL A 339 -1.78 -22.79 7.54
CA VAL A 339 -2.19 -24.06 6.90
C VAL A 339 -2.93 -24.95 7.89
N ALA A 340 -2.48 -25.04 9.15
CA ALA A 340 -3.14 -25.83 10.18
C ALA A 340 -4.55 -25.30 10.50
N VAL A 341 -4.72 -23.98 10.67
CA VAL A 341 -6.03 -23.35 10.91
C VAL A 341 -6.97 -23.58 9.72
N VAL A 342 -6.48 -23.40 8.50
CA VAL A 342 -7.25 -23.63 7.28
C VAL A 342 -7.66 -25.11 7.17
N ALA A 343 -6.72 -26.04 7.34
CA ALA A 343 -7.01 -27.46 7.28
C ALA A 343 -8.03 -27.90 8.34
N ALA A 344 -7.98 -27.33 9.55
CA ALA A 344 -8.92 -27.63 10.62
C ALA A 344 -10.36 -27.14 10.35
N GLY A 345 -10.52 -26.04 9.60
CA GLY A 345 -11.83 -25.46 9.31
C GLY A 345 -12.41 -25.82 7.94
N LEU A 346 -11.60 -26.28 6.96
CA LEU A 346 -12.08 -26.57 5.60
C LEU A 346 -13.10 -27.71 5.51
N GLY A 347 -13.06 -28.67 6.45
CA GLY A 347 -14.04 -29.76 6.50
C GLY A 347 -15.39 -29.37 7.12
N ARG A 348 -15.55 -28.13 7.58
CA ARG A 348 -16.74 -27.63 8.28
C ARG A 348 -17.51 -26.67 7.38
N ASP A 349 -18.83 -26.61 7.49
CA ASP A 349 -19.64 -25.72 6.65
C ASP A 349 -19.64 -24.27 7.20
N PRO A 350 -19.20 -23.28 6.40
CA PRO A 350 -19.14 -21.88 6.83
C PRO A 350 -20.48 -21.14 6.75
N LEU A 351 -21.51 -21.68 6.09
CA LEU A 351 -22.75 -20.96 5.79
C LEU A 351 -23.92 -21.37 6.69
N THR A 352 -23.91 -22.58 7.24
CA THR A 352 -25.00 -23.09 8.07
C THR A 352 -25.07 -22.37 9.43
N SER A 353 -26.24 -21.81 9.72
CA SER A 353 -26.58 -21.17 10.99
C SER A 353 -27.20 -22.19 11.95
N ALA A 354 -26.41 -23.17 12.39
CA ALA A 354 -26.89 -24.29 13.22
C ALA A 354 -26.70 -24.08 14.73
N HIS A 355 -25.99 -23.03 15.15
CA HIS A 355 -25.57 -22.83 16.53
C HIS A 355 -26.24 -21.61 17.19
N PRO A 356 -26.26 -21.53 18.53
CA PRO A 356 -26.68 -20.32 19.21
C PRO A 356 -25.85 -19.11 18.76
N ARG A 357 -26.51 -17.96 18.57
CA ARG A 357 -25.84 -16.71 18.17
C ARG A 357 -24.82 -16.32 19.23
N LEU A 358 -23.60 -15.99 18.80
CA LEU A 358 -22.49 -15.63 19.69
C LEU A 358 -22.20 -16.72 20.73
N ALA A 359 -22.25 -18.00 20.34
CA ALA A 359 -21.81 -19.08 21.21
C ALA A 359 -20.29 -18.99 21.48
N ALA A 360 -19.91 -19.17 22.74
CA ALA A 360 -18.50 -19.14 23.16
C ALA A 360 -17.71 -20.33 22.56
N PRO A 361 -16.37 -20.21 22.48
CA PRO A 361 -15.50 -21.32 22.08
C PRO A 361 -15.73 -22.58 22.91
N SER A 362 -15.82 -23.73 22.24
CA SER A 362 -15.99 -25.05 22.84
C SER A 362 -15.30 -26.12 21.99
N ALA A 363 -15.24 -27.37 22.45
CA ALA A 363 -14.68 -28.46 21.66
C ALA A 363 -15.41 -28.67 20.32
N ALA A 364 -16.72 -28.39 20.28
CA ALA A 364 -17.53 -28.45 19.06
C ALA A 364 -17.38 -27.20 18.18
N LEU A 365 -17.05 -26.05 18.77
CA LEU A 365 -16.85 -24.78 18.08
C LEU A 365 -15.53 -24.15 18.55
N PRO A 366 -14.36 -24.55 17.99
CA PRO A 366 -13.07 -24.14 18.53
C PRO A 366 -12.87 -22.61 18.60
N PHE A 367 -13.45 -21.86 17.66
CA PHE A 367 -13.44 -20.40 17.64
C PHE A 367 -14.78 -19.77 18.06
N GLY A 368 -15.76 -20.56 18.49
CA GLY A 368 -17.13 -20.11 18.80
C GLY A 368 -17.99 -19.91 17.55
N ALA A 369 -19.17 -19.33 17.74
CA ALA A 369 -20.09 -18.96 16.66
C ALA A 369 -20.16 -17.44 16.48
N ASP A 370 -20.46 -17.01 15.25
CA ASP A 370 -20.68 -15.60 14.92
C ASP A 370 -22.09 -15.09 15.33
N ALA A 371 -22.38 -13.83 15.01
CA ALA A 371 -23.67 -13.20 15.29
C ALA A 371 -24.86 -13.88 14.59
N SER A 372 -24.61 -14.64 13.52
CA SER A 372 -25.61 -15.40 12.76
C SER A 372 -25.71 -16.86 13.20
N GLY A 373 -24.92 -17.31 14.19
CA GLY A 373 -24.91 -18.70 14.66
C GLY A 373 -24.13 -19.67 13.77
N ARG A 374 -23.19 -19.19 12.96
CA ARG A 374 -22.32 -20.01 12.09
C ARG A 374 -20.98 -20.29 12.74
N ASP A 375 -20.35 -21.41 12.38
CA ASP A 375 -19.04 -21.81 12.90
C ASP A 375 -17.94 -20.84 12.43
N LEU A 376 -17.31 -20.14 13.38
CA LEU A 376 -16.30 -19.13 13.08
C LEU A 376 -14.98 -19.73 12.55
N LEU A 377 -14.61 -20.95 12.96
CA LEU A 377 -13.43 -21.64 12.43
C LEU A 377 -13.64 -21.99 10.95
N ALA A 378 -14.84 -22.49 10.62
CA ALA A 378 -15.23 -22.77 9.24
C ALA A 378 -15.16 -21.52 8.37
N ARG A 379 -15.73 -20.40 8.87
CA ARG A 379 -15.71 -19.10 8.17
C ARG A 379 -14.30 -18.55 7.99
N VAL A 380 -13.43 -18.63 9.01
CA VAL A 380 -12.03 -18.18 8.90
C VAL A 380 -11.25 -19.01 7.90
N ALA A 381 -11.43 -20.34 7.88
CA ALA A 381 -10.75 -21.24 6.94
C ALA A 381 -11.19 -21.01 5.48
N HIS A 382 -12.50 -20.95 5.23
CA HIS A 382 -13.03 -20.64 3.89
C HIS A 382 -12.69 -19.21 3.46
N GLY A 383 -12.67 -18.27 4.42
CA GLY A 383 -12.23 -16.90 4.21
C GLY A 383 -10.78 -16.81 3.76
N ALA A 384 -9.90 -17.69 4.25
CA ALA A 384 -8.52 -17.76 3.78
C ALA A 384 -8.45 -18.13 2.30
N VAL A 385 -9.22 -19.14 1.87
CA VAL A 385 -9.26 -19.58 0.47
C VAL A 385 -9.79 -18.46 -0.43
N GLN A 386 -10.89 -17.81 -0.04
CA GLN A 386 -11.48 -16.72 -0.82
C GLN A 386 -10.54 -15.52 -0.94
N THR A 387 -9.97 -15.07 0.18
CA THR A 387 -9.08 -13.89 0.23
C THR A 387 -7.77 -14.15 -0.52
N VAL A 388 -7.13 -15.29 -0.28
CA VAL A 388 -5.87 -15.66 -0.95
C VAL A 388 -6.08 -15.96 -2.44
N GLY A 389 -7.20 -16.61 -2.81
CA GLY A 389 -7.55 -16.85 -4.20
C GLY A 389 -7.74 -15.55 -4.98
N THR A 390 -8.52 -14.62 -4.42
CA THR A 390 -8.73 -13.29 -5.00
C THR A 390 -7.42 -12.50 -5.09
N ALA A 391 -6.60 -12.53 -4.03
CA ALA A 391 -5.30 -11.87 -4.03
C ALA A 391 -4.36 -12.43 -5.11
N SER A 392 -4.39 -13.75 -5.34
CA SER A 392 -3.59 -14.41 -6.37
C SER A 392 -3.99 -13.97 -7.79
N LEU A 393 -5.30 -13.83 -8.04
CA LEU A 393 -5.82 -13.29 -9.30
C LEU A 393 -5.36 -11.84 -9.52
N VAL A 394 -5.49 -10.99 -8.49
CA VAL A 394 -5.04 -9.59 -8.54
C VAL A 394 -3.53 -9.51 -8.79
N VAL A 395 -2.72 -10.34 -8.14
CA VAL A 395 -1.26 -10.43 -8.39
C VAL A 395 -0.96 -10.78 -9.85
N LEU A 396 -1.69 -11.74 -10.43
CA LEU A 396 -1.50 -12.12 -11.83
C LEU A 396 -1.82 -10.96 -12.78
N VAL A 397 -2.97 -10.30 -12.60
CA VAL A 397 -3.38 -9.15 -13.42
C VAL A 397 -2.37 -8.01 -13.30
N THR A 398 -1.98 -7.67 -12.07
CA THR A 398 -1.03 -6.58 -11.80
C THR A 398 0.38 -6.88 -12.30
N LEU A 399 0.81 -8.15 -12.33
CA LEU A 399 2.05 -8.56 -12.97
C LEU A 399 2.01 -8.31 -14.48
N VAL A 400 0.92 -8.71 -15.15
CA VAL A 400 0.75 -8.51 -16.59
C VAL A 400 0.73 -7.02 -16.93
N VAL A 401 -0.14 -6.24 -16.28
CA VAL A 401 -0.23 -4.79 -16.47
C VAL A 401 1.10 -4.12 -16.12
N GLY A 402 1.73 -4.53 -15.02
CA GLY A 402 3.02 -4.03 -14.58
C GLY A 402 4.13 -4.25 -15.61
N ILE A 403 4.18 -5.43 -16.24
CA ILE A 403 5.14 -5.70 -17.32
C ILE A 403 4.83 -4.82 -18.53
N LEU A 404 3.59 -4.81 -19.01
CA LEU A 404 3.21 -4.05 -20.21
C LEU A 404 3.51 -2.55 -20.07
N VAL A 405 3.10 -1.95 -18.94
CA VAL A 405 3.36 -0.53 -18.67
C VAL A 405 4.85 -0.27 -18.42
N GLY A 406 5.53 -1.16 -17.67
CA GLY A 406 6.95 -1.03 -17.35
C GLY A 406 7.89 -1.12 -18.56
N LEU A 407 7.48 -1.79 -19.64
CA LEU A 407 8.27 -1.86 -20.88
C LEU A 407 8.39 -0.51 -21.61
N ALA A 408 7.61 0.50 -21.20
CA ALA A 408 7.70 1.89 -21.66
C ALA A 408 8.11 2.86 -20.50
N PRO A 409 9.36 2.83 -20.02
CA PRO A 409 9.80 3.51 -18.79
C PRO A 409 9.48 5.01 -18.67
N ARG A 410 9.39 5.72 -19.80
CA ARG A 410 9.11 7.16 -19.83
C ARG A 410 7.62 7.47 -19.79
N ALA A 411 6.82 6.66 -20.47
CA ALA A 411 5.37 6.84 -20.53
C ALA A 411 4.70 6.35 -19.23
N SER A 412 5.34 5.41 -18.52
CA SER A 412 4.84 4.87 -17.25
C SER A 412 4.94 5.83 -16.07
N VAL A 413 5.77 6.89 -16.13
CA VAL A 413 6.04 7.77 -14.98
C VAL A 413 4.77 8.37 -14.38
N GLY A 414 3.94 9.04 -15.18
CA GLY A 414 2.69 9.66 -14.71
C GLY A 414 1.70 8.64 -14.13
N PRO A 415 1.32 7.59 -14.89
CA PRO A 415 0.46 6.51 -14.42
C PRO A 415 0.94 5.88 -13.11
N VAL A 416 2.24 5.60 -13.00
CA VAL A 416 2.84 5.00 -11.80
C VAL A 416 2.80 5.96 -10.61
N GLU A 417 3.09 7.25 -10.82
CA GLU A 417 3.06 8.25 -9.76
C GLU A 417 1.64 8.47 -9.22
N VAL A 418 0.65 8.60 -10.10
CA VAL A 418 -0.75 8.79 -9.70
C VAL A 418 -1.31 7.55 -9.02
N ALA A 419 -1.05 6.35 -9.54
CA ALA A 419 -1.48 5.11 -8.90
C ALA A 419 -0.82 4.94 -7.52
N ASN A 420 0.48 5.19 -7.39
CA ASN A 420 1.16 5.14 -6.09
C ASN A 420 0.68 6.23 -5.11
N ALA A 421 0.14 7.34 -5.63
CA ALA A 421 -0.45 8.41 -4.84
C ALA A 421 -1.91 8.12 -4.42
N ALA A 422 -2.54 7.08 -4.96
CA ALA A 422 -3.93 6.74 -4.66
C ALA A 422 -4.01 5.54 -3.70
N PRO A 423 -4.34 5.75 -2.42
CA PRO A 423 -4.67 4.65 -1.52
C PRO A 423 -5.74 3.71 -2.10
N PRO A 424 -5.60 2.38 -1.97
CA PRO A 424 -6.58 1.42 -2.48
C PRO A 424 -8.00 1.65 -1.95
N VAL A 425 -8.13 2.16 -0.72
CA VAL A 425 -9.42 2.51 -0.12
C VAL A 425 -10.16 3.57 -0.94
N ILE A 426 -9.46 4.63 -1.39
CA ILE A 426 -10.08 5.70 -2.20
C ILE A 426 -10.61 5.12 -3.52
N VAL A 427 -9.80 4.29 -4.18
CA VAL A 427 -10.22 3.62 -5.43
C VAL A 427 -11.36 2.64 -5.15
N GLY A 428 -11.35 1.97 -4.00
CA GLY A 428 -12.41 1.09 -3.53
C GLY A 428 -13.74 1.82 -3.37
N VAL A 429 -13.73 3.02 -2.77
CA VAL A 429 -14.93 3.86 -2.65
C VAL A 429 -15.45 4.27 -4.04
N LEU A 430 -14.57 4.67 -4.97
CA LEU A 430 -14.98 5.02 -6.34
C LEU A 430 -15.63 3.84 -7.05
N VAL A 431 -15.01 2.67 -6.96
CA VAL A 431 -15.51 1.44 -7.58
C VAL A 431 -16.83 1.02 -6.95
N ALA A 432 -16.96 1.09 -5.63
CA ALA A 432 -18.19 0.78 -4.92
C ALA A 432 -19.32 1.77 -5.26
N ALA A 433 -19.01 3.05 -5.44
CA ALA A 433 -19.99 4.04 -5.86
C ALA A 433 -20.46 3.82 -7.31
N ALA A 434 -19.57 3.38 -8.20
CA ALA A 434 -19.91 3.14 -9.60
C ALA A 434 -20.61 1.79 -9.83
N LEU A 435 -20.07 0.71 -9.26
CA LEU A 435 -20.45 -0.67 -9.56
C LEU A 435 -21.20 -1.37 -8.41
N GLY A 436 -21.32 -0.71 -7.25
CA GLY A 436 -21.80 -1.32 -6.01
C GLY A 436 -20.70 -2.06 -5.25
N THR A 437 -20.95 -2.34 -3.97
CA THR A 437 -20.05 -3.10 -3.10
C THR A 437 -20.05 -4.57 -3.52
N SER A 438 -18.85 -5.11 -3.81
CA SER A 438 -18.68 -6.51 -4.21
C SER A 438 -17.23 -6.96 -4.07
N GLN A 439 -17.02 -8.28 -3.96
CA GLN A 439 -15.67 -8.88 -3.96
C GLN A 439 -14.89 -8.56 -5.25
N ALA A 440 -15.56 -8.59 -6.40
CA ALA A 440 -14.98 -8.24 -7.68
C ALA A 440 -14.62 -6.74 -7.75
N GLY A 441 -15.47 -5.87 -7.19
CA GLY A 441 -15.20 -4.43 -7.06
C GLY A 441 -13.96 -4.15 -6.21
N ALA A 442 -13.84 -4.77 -5.04
CA ALA A 442 -12.63 -4.65 -4.22
C ALA A 442 -11.38 -5.19 -4.94
N ALA A 443 -11.48 -6.31 -5.65
CA ALA A 443 -10.40 -6.86 -6.46
C ALA A 443 -9.96 -5.90 -7.57
N LEU A 444 -10.92 -5.28 -8.27
CA LEU A 444 -10.67 -4.26 -9.28
C LEU A 444 -9.98 -3.03 -8.69
N ALA A 445 -10.46 -2.54 -7.54
CA ALA A 445 -9.88 -1.38 -6.88
C ALA A 445 -8.41 -1.59 -6.49
N VAL A 446 -8.09 -2.75 -5.90
CA VAL A 446 -6.68 -3.10 -5.59
C VAL A 446 -5.89 -3.28 -6.88
N ALA A 447 -6.45 -3.94 -7.89
CA ALA A 447 -5.78 -4.17 -9.17
C ALA A 447 -5.42 -2.87 -9.89
N LEU A 448 -6.27 -1.84 -9.82
CA LEU A 448 -6.06 -0.52 -10.45
C LEU A 448 -4.87 0.27 -9.87
N VAL A 449 -4.38 -0.10 -8.68
CA VAL A 449 -3.28 0.59 -8.00
C VAL A 449 -2.04 -0.29 -7.90
N ALA A 450 -2.20 -1.58 -7.57
CA ALA A 450 -1.11 -2.46 -7.19
C ALA A 450 -0.15 -2.84 -8.35
N TRP A 451 -0.50 -2.55 -9.61
CA TRP A 451 0.38 -2.73 -10.76
C TRP A 451 1.53 -1.70 -10.79
N ALA A 452 1.35 -0.51 -10.21
CA ALA A 452 2.29 0.59 -10.36
C ALA A 452 3.68 0.32 -9.77
N PRO A 453 3.82 -0.26 -8.57
CA PRO A 453 5.13 -0.65 -8.06
C PRO A 453 5.84 -1.71 -8.92
N ILE A 454 5.08 -2.62 -9.55
CA ILE A 454 5.63 -3.64 -10.46
C ILE A 454 6.10 -2.97 -11.76
N ALA A 455 5.30 -2.05 -12.32
CA ALA A 455 5.68 -1.28 -13.49
C ALA A 455 6.93 -0.42 -13.26
N ALA A 456 7.06 0.23 -12.11
CA ALA A 456 8.26 0.98 -11.74
C ALA A 456 9.50 0.08 -11.69
N TYR A 457 9.35 -1.12 -11.11
CA TYR A 457 10.42 -2.11 -11.06
C TYR A 457 10.82 -2.61 -12.44
N VAL A 458 9.85 -3.00 -13.29
CA VAL A 458 10.08 -3.44 -14.66
C VAL A 458 10.71 -2.33 -15.50
N ALA A 459 10.27 -1.08 -15.33
CA ALA A 459 10.85 0.08 -16.01
C ALA A 459 12.34 0.22 -15.69
N ALA A 460 12.70 0.23 -14.41
CA ALA A 460 14.09 0.30 -13.97
C ALA A 460 14.93 -0.89 -14.47
N ALA A 461 14.40 -2.11 -14.35
CA ALA A 461 15.10 -3.32 -14.79
C ALA A 461 15.26 -3.37 -16.32
N SER A 462 14.27 -2.90 -17.08
CA SER A 462 14.33 -2.85 -18.54
C SER A 462 15.35 -1.83 -19.03
N GLU A 463 15.48 -0.67 -18.37
CA GLU A 463 16.52 0.31 -18.69
C GLU A 463 17.92 -0.24 -18.40
N GLU A 464 18.08 -0.98 -17.30
CA GLU A 464 19.34 -1.63 -16.95
C GLU A 464 19.74 -2.66 -18.01
N VAL A 465 18.82 -3.58 -18.38
CA VAL A 465 19.08 -4.58 -19.42
C VAL A 465 19.40 -3.93 -20.78
N ARG A 466 18.69 -2.86 -21.16
CA ARG A 466 18.94 -2.13 -22.40
C ARG A 466 20.30 -1.42 -22.45
N ARG A 467 20.93 -1.16 -21.31
CA ARG A 467 22.28 -0.58 -21.23
C ARG A 467 23.39 -1.63 -21.25
N GLN A 468 23.07 -2.91 -21.16
CA GLN A 468 24.06 -3.98 -21.22
C GLN A 468 24.67 -4.07 -22.62
N ARG A 469 25.99 -4.25 -22.70
CA ARG A 469 26.76 -4.19 -23.95
C ARG A 469 26.21 -5.11 -25.04
N HIS A 470 25.76 -6.32 -24.67
CA HIS A 470 25.22 -7.30 -25.61
C HIS A 470 23.83 -6.94 -26.16
N VAL A 471 23.07 -6.05 -25.49
CA VAL A 471 21.78 -5.54 -25.98
C VAL A 471 21.97 -4.30 -26.83
N THR A 472 22.89 -3.41 -26.43
CA THR A 472 23.16 -2.15 -27.13
C THR A 472 23.66 -2.35 -28.57
N VAL A 473 24.33 -3.47 -28.87
CA VAL A 473 24.82 -3.78 -30.22
C VAL A 473 23.72 -4.28 -31.18
N LEU A 474 22.58 -4.77 -30.67
CA LEU A 474 21.54 -5.42 -31.48
C LEU A 474 20.96 -4.52 -32.58
N PRO A 475 20.66 -3.22 -32.34
CA PRO A 475 20.18 -2.34 -33.41
C PRO A 475 21.22 -2.12 -34.52
N VAL A 476 22.51 -2.15 -34.20
CA VAL A 476 23.60 -2.06 -35.20
C VAL A 476 23.62 -3.30 -36.10
N LEU A 477 23.21 -4.45 -35.56
CA LEU A 477 23.05 -5.71 -36.29
C LEU A 477 21.70 -5.81 -37.05
N GLY A 478 20.94 -4.72 -37.16
CA GLY A 478 19.66 -4.68 -37.86
C GLY A 478 18.48 -5.28 -37.08
N VAL A 479 18.66 -5.61 -35.80
CA VAL A 479 17.58 -6.16 -34.97
C VAL A 479 16.58 -5.05 -34.59
N GLY A 480 15.33 -5.21 -35.02
CA GLY A 480 14.26 -4.25 -34.75
C GLY A 480 13.92 -4.09 -33.25
N PRO A 481 13.37 -2.92 -32.85
CA PRO A 481 13.12 -2.59 -31.44
C PRO A 481 12.10 -3.52 -30.76
N ALA A 482 11.14 -4.05 -31.52
CA ALA A 482 10.18 -5.04 -31.02
C ALA A 482 10.86 -6.36 -30.67
N THR A 483 11.73 -6.87 -31.56
CA THR A 483 12.52 -8.09 -31.35
C THR A 483 13.48 -7.92 -30.17
N VAL A 484 14.17 -6.78 -30.06
CA VAL A 484 15.00 -6.47 -28.88
C VAL A 484 14.18 -6.57 -27.60
N THR A 485 12.98 -5.98 -27.60
CA THR A 485 12.13 -5.94 -26.41
C THR A 485 11.62 -7.33 -26.02
N TRP A 486 10.98 -8.06 -26.95
CA TRP A 486 10.33 -9.33 -26.63
C TRP A 486 11.28 -10.51 -26.49
N ARG A 487 12.41 -10.51 -27.22
CA ARG A 487 13.35 -11.66 -27.22
C ARG A 487 14.53 -11.50 -26.26
N TYR A 488 14.89 -10.27 -25.88
CA TYR A 488 16.06 -10.02 -25.02
C TYR A 488 15.68 -9.33 -23.72
N VAL A 489 14.83 -8.30 -23.74
CA VAL A 489 14.49 -7.54 -22.53
C VAL A 489 13.46 -8.27 -21.65
N VAL A 490 12.31 -8.68 -22.22
CA VAL A 490 11.23 -9.34 -21.46
C VAL A 490 11.71 -10.64 -20.78
N PRO A 491 12.40 -11.58 -21.46
CA PRO A 491 12.85 -12.82 -20.81
C PRO A 491 13.87 -12.57 -19.70
N ALA A 492 14.67 -11.51 -19.79
CA ALA A 492 15.63 -11.13 -18.75
C ALA A 492 14.96 -10.54 -17.50
N VAL A 493 13.87 -9.78 -17.67
CA VAL A 493 13.19 -9.09 -16.57
C VAL A 493 12.09 -9.96 -15.93
N LEU A 494 11.45 -10.84 -16.69
CA LEU A 494 10.29 -11.62 -16.27
C LEU A 494 10.50 -12.44 -14.98
N PRO A 495 11.60 -13.21 -14.78
CA PRO A 495 11.78 -14.00 -13.56
C PRO A 495 11.86 -13.13 -12.29
N ALA A 496 12.49 -11.96 -12.41
CA ALA A 496 12.65 -11.04 -11.30
C ALA A 496 11.34 -10.29 -11.00
N ALA A 497 10.58 -9.92 -12.05
CA ALA A 497 9.25 -9.33 -11.92
C ALA A 497 8.24 -10.30 -11.29
N ALA A 498 8.23 -11.57 -11.74
CA ALA A 498 7.36 -12.61 -11.18
C ALA A 498 7.66 -12.85 -9.69
N ARG A 499 8.94 -12.92 -9.32
CA ARG A 499 9.33 -13.03 -7.90
C ARG A 499 8.86 -11.81 -7.09
N ASN A 500 9.00 -10.60 -7.63
CA ASN A 500 8.53 -9.38 -6.97
C ASN A 500 7.01 -9.41 -6.76
N ALA A 501 6.25 -9.83 -7.77
CA ALA A 501 4.80 -9.95 -7.69
C ALA A 501 4.33 -10.97 -6.65
N VAL A 502 4.94 -12.15 -6.58
CA VAL A 502 4.61 -13.17 -5.57
C VAL A 502 4.85 -12.66 -4.14
N LEU A 503 5.92 -11.89 -3.92
CA LEU A 503 6.20 -11.28 -2.60
C LEU A 503 5.15 -10.23 -2.18
N ARG A 504 4.33 -9.73 -3.12
CA ARG A 504 3.24 -8.78 -2.86
C ARG A 504 1.91 -9.44 -2.52
N LEU A 505 1.76 -10.74 -2.77
CA LEU A 505 0.50 -11.46 -2.55
C LEU A 505 -0.06 -11.25 -1.13
N PRO A 506 0.71 -11.41 -0.04
CA PRO A 506 0.18 -11.18 1.29
C PRO A 506 -0.28 -9.72 1.53
N GLY A 507 0.45 -8.74 1.01
CA GLY A 507 0.06 -7.33 1.10
C GLY A 507 -1.23 -7.02 0.34
N ILE A 508 -1.43 -7.66 -0.81
CA ILE A 508 -2.68 -7.57 -1.60
C ILE A 508 -3.84 -8.24 -0.85
N ALA A 509 -3.62 -9.39 -0.21
CA ALA A 509 -4.63 -10.04 0.63
C ALA A 509 -5.06 -9.14 1.80
N LEU A 510 -4.11 -8.45 2.44
CA LEU A 510 -4.41 -7.48 3.50
C LEU A 510 -5.16 -6.25 2.99
N ALA A 511 -4.84 -5.77 1.79
CA ALA A 511 -5.58 -4.67 1.16
C ALA A 511 -7.03 -5.07 0.83
N LEU A 512 -7.25 -6.30 0.35
CA LEU A 512 -8.60 -6.84 0.12
C LEU A 512 -9.37 -6.97 1.43
N ALA A 513 -8.75 -7.52 2.47
CA ALA A 513 -9.35 -7.61 3.80
C ALA A 513 -9.66 -6.22 4.40
N ALA A 514 -8.79 -5.22 4.18
CA ALA A 514 -9.06 -3.85 4.61
C ALA A 514 -10.28 -3.25 3.89
N LEU A 515 -10.42 -3.48 2.58
CA LEU A 515 -11.61 -3.06 1.82
C LEU A 515 -12.88 -3.80 2.26
N GLY A 516 -12.79 -5.12 2.48
CA GLY A 516 -13.89 -5.92 3.03
C GLY A 516 -14.32 -5.44 4.41
N PHE A 517 -13.35 -5.10 5.27
CA PHE A 517 -13.59 -4.53 6.58
C PHE A 517 -14.31 -3.18 6.52
N LEU A 518 -14.01 -2.36 5.52
CA LEU A 518 -14.66 -1.07 5.29
C LEU A 518 -16.02 -1.20 4.56
N GLY A 519 -16.54 -2.42 4.38
CA GLY A 519 -17.81 -2.64 3.67
C GLY A 519 -17.73 -2.45 2.15
N LEU A 520 -16.54 -2.25 1.59
CA LEU A 520 -16.30 -2.03 0.16
C LEU A 520 -16.06 -3.35 -0.62
N GLY A 521 -15.99 -4.48 0.10
CA GLY A 521 -15.64 -5.78 -0.45
C GLY A 521 -16.81 -6.75 -0.56
N ALA A 522 -16.55 -8.01 -0.17
CA ALA A 522 -17.53 -9.08 -0.24
C ALA A 522 -18.74 -8.79 0.67
N THR A 523 -19.91 -9.31 0.31
CA THR A 523 -21.15 -9.09 1.05
C THR A 523 -21.60 -10.37 1.77
N ALA A 524 -22.31 -10.22 2.88
CA ALA A 524 -22.86 -11.37 3.63
C ALA A 524 -23.74 -12.25 2.71
N PRO A 525 -23.67 -13.60 2.79
CA PRO A 525 -23.03 -14.41 3.84
C PRO A 525 -21.61 -14.90 3.50
N THR A 526 -20.92 -14.29 2.53
CA THR A 526 -19.63 -14.82 2.06
C THR A 526 -18.57 -14.89 3.17
N PRO A 527 -17.75 -15.95 3.24
CA PRO A 527 -16.62 -16.02 4.16
C PRO A 527 -15.44 -15.26 3.54
N GLU A 528 -15.13 -14.06 4.07
CA GLU A 528 -13.99 -13.23 3.68
C GLU A 528 -13.43 -12.57 4.95
N TRP A 529 -12.10 -12.51 5.11
CA TRP A 529 -11.50 -12.13 6.39
C TRP A 529 -11.83 -10.70 6.82
N GLY A 530 -11.87 -9.74 5.89
CA GLY A 530 -12.30 -8.38 6.15
C GLY A 530 -13.75 -8.29 6.60
N LEU A 531 -14.66 -8.94 5.88
CA LEU A 531 -16.08 -8.98 6.21
C LEU A 531 -16.34 -9.64 7.57
N LEU A 532 -15.65 -10.73 7.90
CA LEU A 532 -15.78 -11.39 9.21
C LEU A 532 -15.39 -10.46 10.35
N LEU A 533 -14.33 -9.66 10.15
CA LEU A 533 -13.91 -8.67 11.13
C LEU A 533 -14.96 -7.56 11.29
N ALA A 534 -15.50 -7.04 10.18
CA ALA A 534 -16.54 -6.02 10.19
C ALA A 534 -17.82 -6.49 10.89
N GLU A 535 -18.27 -7.72 10.61
CA GLU A 535 -19.45 -8.33 11.24
C GLU A 535 -19.24 -8.57 12.76
N GLY A 536 -18.00 -8.78 13.20
CA GLY A 536 -17.65 -9.02 14.60
C GLY A 536 -17.54 -7.75 15.46
N MET A 537 -17.14 -6.61 14.87
CA MET A 537 -16.86 -5.37 15.62
C MET A 537 -18.01 -4.88 16.51
N PRO A 538 -19.28 -4.85 16.06
CA PRO A 538 -20.40 -4.41 16.91
C PRO A 538 -20.61 -5.26 18.16
N TYR A 539 -20.10 -6.51 18.16
CA TYR A 539 -20.27 -7.47 19.25
C TYR A 539 -18.98 -7.69 20.03
N VAL A 540 -17.95 -6.86 19.83
CA VAL A 540 -16.62 -7.10 20.39
C VAL A 540 -16.60 -7.20 21.93
N GLU A 541 -17.46 -6.43 22.61
CA GLU A 541 -17.60 -6.47 24.08
C GLU A 541 -18.22 -7.78 24.57
N ARG A 542 -19.17 -8.33 23.81
CA ARG A 542 -19.93 -9.54 24.18
C ARG A 542 -19.24 -10.82 23.72
N ALA A 543 -18.61 -10.79 22.56
CA ALA A 543 -18.04 -11.95 21.87
C ALA A 543 -16.68 -11.59 21.26
N PRO A 544 -15.63 -11.36 22.07
CA PRO A 544 -14.32 -10.92 21.58
C PRO A 544 -13.68 -11.91 20.61
N TRP A 545 -14.02 -13.21 20.70
CA TRP A 545 -13.54 -14.24 19.76
C TRP A 545 -13.98 -13.97 18.31
N ALA A 546 -15.14 -13.32 18.10
CA ALA A 546 -15.64 -12.96 16.77
C ALA A 546 -14.68 -12.04 16.01
N VAL A 547 -13.95 -11.18 16.74
CA VAL A 547 -12.94 -10.27 16.20
C VAL A 547 -11.55 -10.90 16.23
N LEU A 548 -11.20 -11.59 17.32
CA LEU A 548 -9.86 -12.17 17.51
C LEU A 548 -9.54 -13.30 16.51
N ALA A 549 -10.52 -14.10 16.10
CA ALA A 549 -10.29 -15.21 15.17
C ALA A 549 -9.86 -14.74 13.76
N PRO A 550 -10.61 -13.89 13.03
CA PRO A 550 -10.14 -13.36 11.75
C PRO A 550 -8.91 -12.47 11.90
N THR A 551 -8.79 -11.70 12.99
CA THR A 551 -7.59 -10.90 13.28
C THR A 551 -6.34 -11.76 13.42
N GLY A 552 -6.41 -12.89 14.12
CA GLY A 552 -5.28 -13.81 14.27
C GLY A 552 -4.81 -14.40 12.94
N ALA A 553 -5.75 -14.75 12.05
CA ALA A 553 -5.43 -15.21 10.70
C ALA A 553 -4.77 -14.11 9.86
N LEU A 554 -5.28 -12.87 9.93
CA LEU A 554 -4.69 -11.74 9.20
C LEU A 554 -3.32 -11.32 9.76
N VAL A 555 -3.11 -11.37 11.08
CA VAL A 555 -1.82 -11.09 11.72
C VAL A 555 -0.79 -12.16 11.32
N THR A 556 -1.15 -13.44 11.32
CA THR A 556 -0.24 -14.51 10.88
C THR A 556 0.10 -14.38 9.39
N ALA A 557 -0.86 -13.99 8.53
CA ALA A 557 -0.61 -13.67 7.13
C ALA A 557 0.32 -12.45 6.95
N SER A 558 0.16 -11.43 7.79
CA SER A 558 1.02 -10.24 7.80
C SER A 558 2.45 -10.55 8.27
N VAL A 559 2.60 -11.38 9.31
CA VAL A 559 3.92 -11.86 9.76
C VAL A 559 4.61 -12.65 8.65
N LEU A 560 3.87 -13.51 7.94
CA LEU A 560 4.38 -14.22 6.77
C LEU A 560 4.84 -13.23 5.67
N ALA A 561 4.05 -12.20 5.37
CA ALA A 561 4.38 -11.14 4.41
C ALA A 561 5.72 -10.45 4.73
N VAL A 562 5.79 -9.94 5.95
CA VAL A 562 6.88 -9.09 6.42
C VAL A 562 8.17 -9.89 6.56
N SER A 563 8.08 -11.15 7.01
CA SER A 563 9.24 -12.05 7.13
C SER A 563 9.76 -12.51 5.76
N LEU A 564 8.89 -12.89 4.81
CA LEU A 564 9.29 -13.25 3.45
C LEU A 564 9.98 -12.09 2.71
N SER A 565 9.50 -10.85 2.90
CA SER A 565 10.10 -9.65 2.29
C SER A 565 11.56 -9.42 2.72
N GLY A 566 11.93 -9.86 3.93
CA GLY A 566 13.28 -9.75 4.46
C GLY A 566 14.25 -10.84 3.97
N LEU A 567 13.76 -11.89 3.31
CA LEU A 567 14.59 -13.00 2.88
C LEU A 567 15.37 -12.68 1.60
N SER A 568 16.69 -12.59 1.72
CA SER A 568 17.61 -12.54 0.60
C SER A 568 18.26 -13.89 0.34
N ARG A 569 17.92 -14.55 -0.78
CA ARG A 569 18.57 -15.80 -1.18
C ARG A 569 20.00 -15.53 -1.65
N ARG A 570 20.92 -16.41 -1.23
CA ARG A 570 22.32 -16.42 -1.71
C ARG A 570 22.32 -16.51 -3.24
N PRO A 571 23.03 -15.63 -3.97
CA PRO A 571 23.19 -15.82 -5.40
C PRO A 571 23.83 -17.18 -5.66
N ARG A 572 23.31 -17.93 -6.65
CA ARG A 572 24.00 -19.13 -7.15
C ARG A 572 25.42 -18.69 -7.51
N ARG A 573 26.43 -19.45 -7.06
CA ARG A 573 27.83 -19.22 -7.46
C ARG A 573 27.84 -19.10 -8.99
N PRO A 574 28.49 -18.08 -9.58
CA PRO A 574 28.77 -18.12 -11.01
C PRO A 574 29.47 -19.46 -11.28
N ALA A 575 29.10 -20.12 -12.38
CA ALA A 575 29.87 -21.26 -12.86
C ALA A 575 31.35 -20.83 -12.91
N ALA A 576 32.24 -21.70 -12.43
CA ALA A 576 33.68 -21.43 -12.49
C ALA A 576 34.02 -20.98 -13.92
N PRO A 577 34.86 -19.96 -14.11
CA PRO A 577 35.28 -19.58 -15.46
C PRO A 577 35.77 -20.85 -16.15
N VAL A 578 35.20 -21.15 -17.32
CA VAL A 578 35.61 -22.27 -18.16
C VAL A 578 37.10 -22.10 -18.37
N ALA A 579 37.90 -23.04 -17.84
CA ALA A 579 39.34 -23.02 -18.04
C ALA A 579 39.59 -22.97 -19.56
N PRO A 580 40.52 -22.13 -20.04
CA PRO A 580 40.87 -22.12 -21.45
C PRO A 580 41.25 -23.55 -21.88
N PRO A 581 40.90 -23.99 -23.10
CA PRO A 581 41.25 -25.31 -23.58
C PRO A 581 42.75 -25.54 -23.40
N ALA A 582 43.11 -26.65 -22.75
CA ALA A 582 44.50 -27.06 -22.58
C ALA A 582 45.11 -27.26 -23.97
N GLY A 583 45.89 -26.28 -24.44
CA GLY A 583 46.47 -26.33 -25.79
C GLY A 583 46.94 -25.01 -26.39
N THR A 584 46.87 -23.87 -25.69
CA THR A 584 47.51 -22.63 -26.18
C THR A 584 48.60 -22.18 -25.22
N THR A 585 49.76 -22.81 -25.30
CA THR A 585 51.02 -22.25 -24.82
C THR A 585 51.35 -21.02 -25.66
N ALA A 586 50.87 -19.85 -25.23
CA ALA A 586 51.42 -18.59 -25.70
C ALA A 586 52.87 -18.52 -25.20
N ALA A 587 53.82 -18.60 -26.13
CA ALA A 587 55.24 -18.40 -25.85
C ALA A 587 55.43 -17.04 -25.16
N ALA A 588 56.09 -17.06 -24.00
CA ALA A 588 56.48 -15.86 -23.29
C ALA A 588 57.45 -15.03 -24.16
N PRO A 589 57.32 -13.69 -24.22
CA PRO A 589 58.30 -12.87 -24.90
C PRO A 589 59.62 -12.91 -24.12
N ALA A 590 60.72 -13.22 -24.83
CA ALA A 590 62.07 -13.20 -24.29
C ALA A 590 62.41 -11.80 -23.75
N GLN A 591 62.92 -11.73 -22.53
CA GLN A 591 63.51 -10.52 -21.96
C GLN A 591 64.78 -10.16 -22.76
N PRO A 592 65.00 -8.88 -23.11
CA PRO A 592 66.26 -8.47 -23.71
C PRO A 592 67.36 -8.47 -22.64
N ALA A 593 68.47 -9.14 -22.95
CA ALA A 593 69.69 -9.15 -22.18
C ALA A 593 70.25 -7.73 -22.05
N ALA A 594 70.62 -7.35 -20.83
CA ALA A 594 71.40 -6.15 -20.57
C ALA A 594 72.79 -6.28 -21.24
N VAL A 595 73.17 -5.28 -22.01
CA VAL A 595 74.51 -5.08 -22.55
C VAL A 595 75.00 -3.71 -22.08
N GLY A 596 76.18 -3.68 -21.47
CA GLY A 596 77.00 -2.47 -21.28
C GLY A 596 76.81 -1.77 -19.95
#